data_AF-A0A832EIZ6-F1
#
_entry.id   AF-A0A832EIZ6-F1
#
_cell.length_a   1.000
_cell.length_b   1.000
_cell.length_c   1.000
_cell.angle_alpha   90.00
_cell.angle_beta   90.00
_cell.angle_gamma   90.00
#
_symmetry.space_group_name_H-M   'P 1'
#
loop_
_entity.id
_entity.type
_entity.pdbx_description
1 polymer ?
#
loop_
_entity_poly.entity_id
_entity_poly.type
_entity_poly.pdbx_seq_one_letter_code
_entity_poly.pdbx_strand_id
1 'polypeptide(L)'
;MCDIIWCKDCDTVNYLDPYYFWNWEGKIKCAGCENVYYIYMIQGHMYKGPDKKAGEKPDILPVYADKPNDGYEQILPGTPGKTRPYNCLPRHIYLGKADMVKFSARGRPVRGWRPQPPSTGVAGSCGFTWDIQKLSPEVWQEYQEKIKKGEVGEW
;
A
#
# COMPACT_ATOMS: atom_id res chain seq x y z
N MET A 1 -6.35 11.23 -11.74
CA MET A 1 -5.75 11.37 -13.08
C MET A 1 -4.26 11.08 -12.90
N CYS A 2 -3.70 10.15 -13.68
CA CYS A 2 -2.28 9.79 -13.65
C CYS A 2 -1.71 10.29 -14.98
N ASP A 3 -0.75 11.20 -14.93
CA ASP A 3 -0.10 11.67 -16.15
C ASP A 3 0.88 10.60 -16.64
N ILE A 4 0.97 10.45 -17.97
CA ILE A 4 1.77 9.41 -18.61
C ILE A 4 2.76 10.03 -19.59
N ILE A 5 3.94 9.42 -19.69
CA ILE A 5 4.87 9.67 -20.79
C ILE A 5 4.86 8.44 -21.69
N TRP A 6 4.20 8.57 -22.84
CA TRP A 6 4.25 7.56 -23.88
C TRP A 6 5.48 7.77 -24.75
N CYS A 7 6.49 6.92 -24.59
CA CYS A 7 7.72 6.96 -25.38
C CYS A 7 7.41 6.59 -26.84
N LYS A 8 7.73 7.48 -27.78
CA LYS A 8 7.47 7.24 -29.21
C LYS A 8 8.48 6.31 -29.88
N ASP A 9 9.62 6.06 -29.25
CA ASP A 9 10.69 5.24 -29.85
C ASP A 9 10.57 3.75 -29.51
N CYS A 10 10.10 3.40 -28.30
CA CYS A 10 9.98 2.01 -27.84
C CYS A 10 8.56 1.64 -27.38
N ASP A 11 7.60 2.53 -27.65
CA ASP A 11 6.17 2.37 -27.35
C ASP A 11 5.81 2.09 -25.88
N THR A 12 6.76 2.33 -24.98
CA THR A 12 6.57 2.12 -23.54
C THR A 12 5.84 3.32 -22.93
N VAL A 13 4.77 3.05 -22.20
CA VAL A 13 4.03 4.04 -21.41
C VAL A 13 4.62 4.05 -20.00
N ASN A 14 5.13 5.22 -19.58
CA ASN A 14 5.73 5.42 -18.27
C ASN A 14 4.72 6.17 -17.40
N TYR A 15 4.32 5.57 -16.29
CA TYR A 15 3.30 6.14 -15.41
C TYR A 15 3.95 7.03 -14.35
N LEU A 16 3.46 8.26 -14.24
CA LEU A 16 3.90 9.25 -13.27
C LEU A 16 2.89 9.28 -12.11
N ASP A 17 3.34 8.86 -10.92
CA ASP A 17 2.53 8.92 -9.71
C ASP A 17 2.08 10.38 -9.43
N PRO A 18 0.77 10.67 -9.48
CA PRO A 18 0.26 12.03 -9.34
C PRO A 18 0.62 12.69 -8.01
N TYR A 19 0.83 11.92 -6.93
CA TYR A 19 1.21 12.49 -5.64
C TYR A 19 2.69 12.87 -5.58
N TYR A 20 3.54 12.07 -6.21
CA TYR A 20 4.97 12.38 -6.26
C TYR A 20 5.26 13.55 -7.21
N PHE A 21 4.48 13.64 -8.28
CA PHE A 21 4.71 14.53 -9.40
C PHE A 21 3.79 15.78 -9.42
N TRP A 22 3.03 16.02 -8.33
CA TRP A 22 2.05 17.10 -8.24
C TRP A 22 2.62 18.50 -8.54
N ASN A 23 3.81 18.82 -8.03
CA ASN A 23 4.56 20.03 -8.37
C ASN A 23 6.03 19.63 -8.50
N TRP A 24 6.42 19.19 -9.69
CA TRP A 24 7.72 18.58 -9.92
C TRP A 24 8.33 19.03 -11.23
N GLU A 25 9.63 19.29 -11.22
CA GLU A 25 10.42 19.66 -12.39
C GLU A 25 11.69 18.82 -12.42
N GLY A 26 12.02 18.26 -13.58
CA GLY A 26 13.26 17.52 -13.76
C GLY A 26 13.19 16.52 -14.91
N LYS A 27 14.13 15.59 -14.89
CA LYS A 27 14.32 14.57 -15.91
C LYS A 27 13.93 13.19 -15.44
N ILE A 28 13.20 12.47 -16.28
CA ILE A 28 12.78 11.09 -16.06
C ILE A 28 13.24 10.19 -17.20
N LYS A 29 13.72 8.99 -16.85
CA LYS A 29 14.09 7.97 -17.85
C LYS A 29 12.89 7.14 -18.27
N CYS A 30 12.81 6.78 -19.54
CA CYS A 30 11.93 5.70 -19.96
C CYS A 30 12.35 4.37 -19.32
N ALA A 31 11.39 3.54 -18.91
CA ALA A 31 11.68 2.23 -18.38
C ALA A 31 12.00 1.19 -19.47
N GLY A 32 11.49 1.40 -20.70
CA GLY A 32 11.67 0.47 -21.82
C GLY A 32 12.93 0.72 -22.65
N CYS A 33 13.43 1.96 -22.69
CA CYS A 33 14.65 2.35 -23.39
C CYS A 33 15.44 3.38 -22.57
N GLU A 34 16.63 3.76 -23.01
CA GLU A 34 17.49 4.71 -22.28
C GLU A 34 17.19 6.18 -22.56
N ASN A 35 16.07 6.49 -23.22
CA ASN A 35 15.65 7.86 -23.46
C ASN A 35 15.32 8.57 -22.14
N VAL A 36 15.74 9.83 -22.03
CA VAL A 36 15.42 10.70 -20.90
C VAL A 36 14.55 11.84 -21.40
N TYR A 37 13.56 12.21 -20.60
CA TYR A 37 12.60 13.26 -20.88
C TYR A 37 12.64 14.30 -19.76
N TYR A 38 12.72 15.57 -20.11
CA TYR A 38 12.43 16.65 -19.18
C TYR A 38 10.93 16.89 -19.11
N ILE A 39 10.40 17.00 -17.89
CA ILE A 39 9.02 17.37 -17.62
C ILE A 39 8.97 18.42 -16.52
N TYR A 40 7.97 19.28 -16.61
CA TYR A 40 7.61 20.21 -15.54
C TYR A 40 6.10 20.12 -15.33
N MET A 41 5.70 19.75 -14.12
CA MET A 41 4.32 19.60 -13.69
C MET A 41 3.95 20.63 -12.63
N ILE A 42 2.73 21.15 -12.77
CA ILE A 42 2.08 22.06 -11.83
C ILE A 42 0.70 21.49 -11.54
N GLN A 43 0.39 21.30 -10.26
CA GLN A 43 -0.88 20.72 -9.79
C GLN A 43 -1.26 19.39 -10.47
N GLY A 44 -0.27 18.55 -10.75
CA GLY A 44 -0.48 17.23 -11.37
C GLY A 44 -0.85 17.30 -12.85
N HIS A 45 -0.60 18.43 -13.51
CA HIS A 45 -0.71 18.59 -14.96
C HIS A 45 0.65 18.92 -15.58
N MET A 46 0.95 18.31 -16.72
CA MET A 46 2.14 18.61 -17.51
C MET A 46 2.09 20.05 -18.07
N TYR A 47 2.82 20.96 -17.42
CA TYR A 47 2.95 22.36 -17.80
C TYR A 47 3.97 22.54 -18.94
N LYS A 48 5.05 21.76 -18.93
CA LYS A 48 6.06 21.73 -20.00
C LYS A 48 6.65 20.34 -20.19
N GLY A 49 7.02 20.03 -21.43
CA GLY A 49 7.49 18.72 -21.85
C GLY A 49 6.33 17.80 -22.28
N PRO A 50 6.59 16.51 -22.52
CA PRO A 50 7.86 15.82 -22.33
C PRO A 50 8.86 16.13 -23.44
N ASP A 51 9.99 16.75 -23.08
CA ASP A 51 11.05 17.11 -24.03
C ASP A 51 12.18 16.08 -23.97
N LYS A 52 12.51 15.45 -25.10
CA LYS A 52 13.58 14.45 -25.16
C LYS A 52 14.95 15.09 -24.89
N LYS A 53 15.70 14.54 -23.94
CA LYS A 53 17.05 14.94 -23.51
C LYS A 53 18.01 13.76 -23.65
N ALA A 54 18.38 13.44 -24.89
CA ALA A 54 19.23 12.30 -25.19
C ALA A 54 20.61 12.41 -24.52
N GLY A 55 21.07 11.33 -23.90
CA GLY A 55 22.39 11.24 -23.26
C GLY A 55 22.50 11.94 -21.90
N GLU A 56 21.45 12.60 -21.41
CA GLU A 56 21.44 13.19 -20.08
C GLU A 56 21.14 12.15 -19.00
N LYS A 57 21.64 12.40 -17.77
CA LYS A 57 21.27 11.58 -16.61
C LYS A 57 19.86 11.95 -16.13
N PRO A 58 19.00 10.96 -15.83
CA PRO A 58 17.70 11.20 -15.21
C PRO A 58 17.87 11.60 -13.75
N ASP A 59 16.97 12.45 -13.27
CA ASP A 59 16.86 12.79 -11.85
C ASP A 59 16.06 11.71 -11.11
N ILE A 60 15.09 11.09 -11.79
CA ILE A 60 14.27 10.00 -11.25
C ILE A 60 13.86 8.96 -12.30
N LEU A 61 13.51 7.76 -11.84
CA LEU A 61 12.90 6.70 -12.66
C LEU A 61 11.38 6.62 -12.40
N PRO A 62 10.58 6.18 -13.38
CA PRO A 62 9.16 5.92 -13.18
C PRO A 62 8.95 4.81 -12.15
N VAL A 63 7.75 4.79 -11.54
CA VAL A 63 7.38 3.70 -10.61
C VAL A 63 7.01 2.45 -11.39
N TYR A 64 6.28 2.63 -12.49
CA TYR A 64 5.70 1.55 -13.26
C TYR A 64 5.68 1.96 -14.73
N ALA A 65 5.81 0.98 -15.62
CA ALA A 65 5.65 1.17 -17.04
C ALA A 65 5.08 -0.10 -17.67
N ASP A 66 4.43 0.04 -18.82
CA ASP A 66 3.97 -1.08 -19.62
C ASP A 66 4.09 -0.78 -21.12
N LYS A 67 3.83 -1.81 -21.93
CA LYS A 67 3.69 -1.69 -23.39
C LYS A 67 2.27 -2.11 -23.81
N PRO A 68 1.32 -1.17 -23.89
CA PRO A 68 -0.07 -1.50 -24.18
C PRO A 68 -0.29 -2.23 -25.51
N ASN A 69 0.52 -1.91 -26.53
CA ASN A 69 0.43 -2.54 -27.85
C ASN A 69 1.21 -3.85 -27.97
N ASP A 70 1.93 -4.27 -26.92
CA ASP A 70 2.72 -5.50 -26.85
C ASP A 70 2.17 -6.42 -25.76
N GLY A 71 0.84 -6.62 -25.79
CA GLY A 71 0.14 -7.49 -24.83
C GLY A 71 0.18 -6.99 -23.38
N TYR A 72 0.40 -5.70 -23.15
CA TYR A 72 0.62 -5.11 -21.83
C TYR A 72 1.81 -5.72 -21.09
N GLU A 73 2.93 -5.99 -21.79
CA GLU A 73 4.18 -6.36 -21.14
C GLU A 73 4.54 -5.33 -20.06
N GLN A 74 4.66 -5.79 -18.81
CA GLN A 74 4.79 -4.91 -17.64
C GLN A 74 6.24 -4.79 -17.19
N ILE A 75 6.65 -3.56 -16.85
CA ILE A 75 7.90 -3.28 -16.14
C ILE A 75 7.54 -2.90 -14.71
N LEU A 76 7.63 -3.88 -13.83
CA LEU A 76 7.19 -3.78 -12.44
C LEU A 76 8.03 -2.78 -11.64
N PRO A 77 7.47 -2.22 -10.54
CA PRO A 77 8.23 -1.37 -9.65
C PRO A 77 9.45 -2.07 -9.03
N GLY A 78 10.54 -1.32 -8.87
CA GLY A 78 11.80 -1.86 -8.34
C GLY A 78 12.60 -2.72 -9.33
N THR A 79 12.25 -2.73 -10.61
CA THR A 79 13.05 -3.39 -11.65
C THR A 79 14.39 -2.66 -11.79
N PRO A 80 15.55 -3.30 -11.51
CA PRO A 80 16.85 -2.63 -11.47
C PRO A 80 17.15 -1.83 -12.74
N GLY A 81 17.47 -0.55 -12.57
CA GLY A 81 17.83 0.35 -13.67
C GLY A 81 16.67 0.81 -14.57
N LYS A 82 15.45 0.31 -14.38
CA LYS A 82 14.28 0.68 -15.20
C LYS A 82 13.23 1.46 -14.44
N THR A 83 12.89 1.01 -13.23
CA THR A 83 11.89 1.64 -12.38
C THR A 83 12.46 1.84 -10.97
N ARG A 84 11.95 2.85 -10.26
CA ARG A 84 12.30 3.06 -8.85
C ARG A 84 11.56 2.04 -7.97
N PRO A 85 12.10 1.68 -6.79
CA PRO A 85 11.42 0.79 -5.86
C PRO A 85 10.09 1.37 -5.39
N TYR A 86 9.10 0.49 -5.23
CA TYR A 86 7.81 0.84 -4.64
C TYR A 86 7.90 0.83 -3.13
N ASN A 87 8.28 1.96 -2.56
CA ASN A 87 8.30 2.15 -1.12
C ASN A 87 6.90 2.57 -0.65
N CYS A 88 5.92 1.68 -0.76
CA CYS A 88 4.59 1.87 -0.16
C CYS A 88 4.61 1.71 1.36
N LEU A 89 5.67 2.20 1.98
CA LEU A 89 5.77 2.26 3.42
C LEU A 89 4.92 3.46 3.86
N PRO A 90 3.90 3.24 4.71
CA PRO A 90 3.21 4.36 5.33
C PRO A 90 4.27 5.24 5.98
N ARG A 91 4.11 6.56 5.91
CA ARG A 91 5.03 7.45 6.64
C ARG A 91 5.09 6.97 8.08
N HIS A 92 6.28 6.86 8.65
CA HIS A 92 6.45 6.34 10.01
C HIS A 92 5.59 7.05 11.06
N ILE A 93 5.25 8.33 10.83
CA ILE A 93 4.32 9.13 11.64
C ILE A 93 2.85 8.66 11.61
N TYR A 94 2.45 7.89 10.59
CA TYR A 94 1.12 7.29 10.44
C TYR A 94 1.12 5.80 10.83
N LEU A 95 2.28 5.25 11.21
CA LEU A 95 2.36 3.92 11.79
C LEU A 95 2.00 4.01 13.28
N GLY A 96 0.69 3.98 13.58
CA GLY A 96 0.23 3.77 14.95
C GLY A 96 0.65 2.38 15.44
N LYS A 97 0.98 2.26 16.73
CA LYS A 97 1.06 0.95 17.36
C LYS A 97 -0.36 0.50 17.69
N ALA A 98 -0.76 -0.67 17.21
CA ALA A 98 -2.07 -1.21 17.57
C ALA A 98 -2.10 -1.48 19.09
N ASP A 99 -3.07 -0.86 19.77
CA ASP A 99 -3.33 -1.17 21.18
C ASP A 99 -4.01 -2.53 21.28
N MET A 100 -3.38 -3.43 22.01
CA MET A 100 -3.89 -4.77 22.28
C MET A 100 -4.94 -4.68 23.39
N VAL A 101 -6.19 -4.50 23.01
CA VAL A 101 -7.30 -4.33 23.97
C VAL A 101 -8.06 -5.65 24.14
N LYS A 102 -8.19 -6.11 25.39
CA LYS A 102 -9.02 -7.28 25.76
C LYS A 102 -10.50 -6.95 25.88
N PHE A 103 -10.81 -5.77 26.41
CA PHE A 103 -12.17 -5.32 26.69
C PHE A 103 -12.41 -3.93 26.13
N SER A 104 -13.54 -3.74 25.47
CA SER A 104 -14.05 -2.43 25.09
C SER A 104 -14.22 -1.50 26.30
N ALA A 105 -14.42 -0.21 26.06
CA ALA A 105 -14.77 0.77 27.10
C ALA A 105 -16.04 0.41 27.90
N ARG A 106 -16.89 -0.50 27.37
CA ARG A 106 -18.08 -1.03 28.07
C ARG A 106 -17.80 -2.31 28.85
N GLY A 107 -16.53 -2.67 29.02
CA GLY A 107 -16.09 -3.89 29.71
C GLY A 107 -16.39 -5.18 28.96
N ARG A 108 -16.93 -5.12 27.74
CA ARG A 108 -17.21 -6.29 26.93
C ARG A 108 -15.96 -6.77 26.20
N PRO A 109 -15.71 -8.08 26.11
CA PRO A 109 -14.52 -8.57 25.44
C PRO A 109 -14.52 -8.20 23.95
N VAL A 110 -13.35 -8.05 23.33
CA VAL A 110 -13.20 -7.68 21.91
C VAL A 110 -12.17 -8.58 21.21
N ARG A 111 -12.31 -8.74 19.88
CA ARG A 111 -11.37 -9.48 19.03
C ARG A 111 -9.98 -8.83 18.90
N GLY A 112 -9.73 -7.69 19.57
CA GLY A 112 -8.45 -6.98 19.57
C GLY A 112 -7.35 -7.71 20.36
N TRP A 113 -7.73 -8.64 21.24
CA TRP A 113 -6.78 -9.49 21.95
C TRP A 113 -6.47 -10.75 21.13
N ARG A 114 -5.17 -11.03 20.96
CA ARG A 114 -4.67 -12.15 20.15
C ARG A 114 -4.49 -13.41 21.00
N PRO A 115 -5.54 -14.23 21.06
CA PRO A 115 -5.35 -15.66 20.90
C PRO A 115 -6.31 -16.06 19.78
N GLN A 116 -5.86 -15.98 18.54
CA GLN A 116 -6.49 -16.82 17.52
C GLN A 116 -5.89 -18.21 17.74
N PRO A 117 -6.69 -19.22 18.12
CA PRO A 117 -6.15 -20.57 18.19
C PRO A 117 -5.63 -20.97 16.79
N PRO A 118 -4.62 -21.85 16.74
CA PRO A 118 -4.14 -22.43 15.51
C PRO A 118 -5.16 -23.45 14.97
N SER A 119 -6.34 -23.00 14.57
CA SER A 119 -7.17 -23.74 13.64
C SER A 119 -8.18 -22.79 12.99
N THR A 120 -7.85 -22.38 11.76
CA THR A 120 -8.89 -22.17 10.78
C THR A 120 -9.75 -23.44 10.73
N GLY A 121 -11.07 -23.30 10.60
CA GLY A 121 -11.97 -24.44 10.41
C GLY A 121 -11.63 -25.27 9.18
N VAL A 122 -12.48 -26.24 8.83
CA VAL A 122 -12.25 -27.11 7.65
C VAL A 122 -11.88 -26.25 6.44
N ALA A 123 -10.74 -26.56 5.82
CA ALA A 123 -10.21 -25.88 4.64
C ALA A 123 -9.97 -24.35 4.77
N GLY A 124 -9.64 -23.83 5.96
CA GLY A 124 -9.37 -22.40 6.10
C GLY A 124 -10.60 -21.56 6.46
N SER A 125 -11.77 -22.18 6.62
CA SER A 125 -13.03 -21.46 6.87
C SER A 125 -13.11 -20.92 8.31
N CYS A 126 -13.40 -19.63 8.44
CA CYS A 126 -13.67 -18.98 9.72
C CYS A 126 -15.16 -18.67 9.80
N GLY A 127 -15.89 -19.34 10.70
CA GLY A 127 -17.29 -18.99 10.97
C GLY A 127 -17.42 -17.57 11.55
N PHE A 128 -18.56 -16.92 11.28
CA PHE A 128 -18.89 -15.61 11.87
C PHE A 128 -19.21 -15.68 13.37
N THR A 129 -19.53 -16.88 13.87
CA THR A 129 -19.82 -17.15 15.27
C THR A 129 -18.57 -17.03 16.13
N TRP A 130 -18.63 -16.17 17.14
CA TRP A 130 -17.52 -15.91 18.05
C TRP A 130 -17.72 -16.66 19.36
N ASP A 131 -16.96 -17.75 19.55
CA ASP A 131 -16.97 -18.55 20.79
C ASP A 131 -15.78 -18.16 21.66
N ILE A 132 -15.97 -17.12 22.48
CA ILE A 132 -14.89 -16.55 23.31
C ILE A 132 -14.29 -17.57 24.29
N GLN A 133 -15.08 -18.54 24.75
CA GLN A 133 -14.65 -19.55 25.72
C GLN A 133 -13.54 -20.44 25.14
N LYS A 134 -13.66 -20.77 23.84
CA LYS A 134 -12.69 -21.61 23.13
C LYS A 134 -11.51 -20.82 22.59
N LEU A 135 -11.76 -19.61 22.10
CA LEU A 135 -10.75 -18.80 21.41
C LEU A 135 -9.83 -18.09 22.39
N SER A 136 -10.32 -17.66 23.55
CA SER A 136 -9.55 -16.84 24.49
C SER A 136 -9.88 -17.18 25.94
N PRO A 137 -9.50 -18.38 26.44
CA PRO A 137 -9.89 -18.87 27.76
C PRO A 137 -9.52 -17.91 28.90
N GLU A 138 -8.36 -17.26 28.79
CA GLU A 138 -7.90 -16.24 29.74
C GLU A 138 -8.79 -14.99 29.75
N VAL A 139 -9.24 -14.52 28.59
CA VAL A 139 -10.16 -13.37 28.47
C VAL A 139 -11.54 -13.78 28.96
N TRP A 140 -11.95 -15.03 28.73
CA TRP A 140 -13.20 -15.56 29.25
C TRP A 140 -13.20 -15.63 30.78
N GLN A 141 -12.14 -16.15 31.39
CA GLN A 141 -11.98 -16.18 32.85
C GLN A 141 -12.04 -14.77 33.44
N GLU A 142 -11.27 -13.84 32.86
CA GLU A 142 -11.26 -12.43 33.28
C GLU A 142 -12.65 -11.78 33.11
N TYR A 143 -13.38 -12.10 32.04
CA TYR A 143 -14.76 -11.64 31.84
C TYR A 143 -15.72 -12.17 32.91
N GLN A 144 -15.62 -13.45 33.26
CA GLN A 144 -16.43 -14.06 34.30
C GLN A 144 -16.17 -13.43 35.68
N GLU A 145 -14.91 -13.09 35.99
CA GLU A 145 -14.58 -12.34 37.20
C GLU A 145 -15.18 -10.94 37.22
N LYS A 146 -15.14 -10.24 36.07
CA LYS A 146 -15.75 -8.92 35.90
C LYS A 146 -17.26 -8.95 36.11
N ILE A 147 -17.95 -9.97 35.60
CA ILE A 147 -19.38 -10.20 35.87
C ILE A 147 -19.61 -10.40 37.36
N LYS A 148 -18.84 -11.27 38.01
CA LYS A 148 -18.96 -11.53 39.46
C LYS A 148 -18.76 -10.28 40.32
N LYS A 149 -17.88 -9.38 39.88
CA LYS A 149 -17.61 -8.09 40.56
C LYS A 149 -18.64 -7.00 40.23
N GLY A 150 -19.61 -7.28 39.34
CA GLY A 150 -20.58 -6.28 38.89
C GLY A 150 -19.97 -5.19 37.99
N GLU A 151 -18.75 -5.39 37.49
CA GLU A 151 -18.07 -4.43 36.61
C GLU A 151 -18.71 -4.40 35.21
N VAL A 152 -19.37 -5.50 34.80
CA VAL A 152 -19.95 -5.70 33.47
C VAL A 152 -21.21 -6.57 33.57
N GLY A 153 -22.26 -6.26 32.79
CA GLY A 153 -23.46 -7.10 32.69
C GLY A 153 -23.33 -8.25 31.67
N GLU A 154 -24.19 -9.27 31.80
CA GLU A 154 -24.26 -10.40 30.86
C GLU A 154 -24.67 -9.95 29.44
N TRP A 155 -24.29 -10.75 28.43
CA TRP A 155 -24.45 -10.42 27.01
C TRP A 155 -25.81 -10.83 26.45
#